data_AF-A0A9D5GYQ3-F1
#
_entry.id   AF-A0A9D5GYQ3-F1
#
_cell.length_a   1.000
_cell.length_b   1.000
_cell.length_c   1.000
_cell.angle_alpha   90.00
_cell.angle_beta   90.00
_cell.angle_gamma   90.00
#
_symmetry.space_group_name_H-M   'P 1'
#
loop_
_entity.id
_entity.type
_entity.pdbx_description
1 polymer ?
#
loop_
_entity_poly.entity_id
_entity_poly.type
_entity_poly.pdbx_seq_one_letter_code
_entity_poly.pdbx_strand_id
1 'polypeptide(L)'
;MMFLLFLFSTTVISHRVDDSDITLKEDFELGKHLKLINKPPIKSIHTEFGYIVDCVDIKKQPAFDHPLLKNHKLQTRPSFYSKIEDRGVNISSTK
;
A
#
# COMPACT_ATOMS: atom_id res chain seq x y z
N MET A 1 19.38 6.49 55.15
CA MET A 1 19.47 7.61 54.19
C MET A 1 20.21 7.23 52.90
N MET A 2 21.40 6.59 52.94
CA MET A 2 22.12 6.18 51.71
C MET A 2 21.42 5.12 50.83
N PHE A 3 20.73 4.13 51.42
CA PHE A 3 20.06 3.07 50.64
C PHE A 3 18.95 3.60 49.73
N LEU A 4 18.22 4.63 50.18
CA LEU A 4 17.16 5.25 49.38
C LEU A 4 17.76 5.94 48.15
N LEU A 5 18.89 6.62 48.29
CA LEU A 5 19.60 7.27 47.19
C LEU A 5 20.09 6.28 46.13
N PHE A 6 20.50 5.08 46.54
CA PHE A 6 20.91 4.03 45.60
C PHE A 6 19.72 3.53 44.76
N LEU A 7 18.54 3.38 45.36
CA LEU A 7 17.30 3.01 44.66
C LEU A 7 16.81 4.11 43.71
N PHE A 8 16.95 5.38 44.09
CA PHE A 8 16.67 6.50 43.18
C PHE A 8 17.68 6.56 42.02
N SER A 9 18.94 6.23 42.27
CA SER A 9 19.98 6.20 41.23
C SER A 9 19.74 5.06 40.22
N THR A 10 19.35 3.87 40.69
CA THR A 10 19.07 2.72 39.81
C THR A 10 17.79 2.90 39.00
N THR A 11 16.75 3.53 39.57
CA THR A 11 15.50 3.84 38.83
C THR A 11 15.71 4.91 37.76
N VAL A 12 16.57 5.91 38.00
CA VAL A 12 16.91 6.96 37.01
C VAL A 12 17.76 6.42 35.85
N ILE A 13 18.65 5.46 36.11
CA ILE A 13 19.46 4.82 35.06
C ILE A 13 18.60 3.89 34.18
N SER A 14 17.55 3.26 34.75
CA SER A 14 16.72 2.26 34.06
C SER A 14 15.67 2.82 33.09
N HIS A 15 15.47 4.14 33.01
CA HIS A 15 14.46 4.76 32.13
C HIS A 15 15.02 5.30 30.81
N ARG A 16 16.31 5.06 30.52
CA ARG A 16 16.93 5.35 29.23
C ARG A 16 16.54 4.25 28.23
N VAL A 17 15.27 4.16 27.88
CA VAL A 17 14.90 3.51 26.61
C VAL A 17 15.49 4.42 25.54
N ASP A 18 16.43 3.89 24.76
CA ASP A 18 17.17 4.63 23.75
C ASP A 18 16.18 5.19 22.72
N ASP A 19 15.94 6.49 22.77
CA ASP A 19 15.05 7.24 21.87
C ASP A 19 15.40 6.97 20.39
N SER A 20 16.69 6.69 20.14
CA SER A 20 17.20 6.26 18.85
C SER A 20 16.71 4.86 18.43
N ASP A 21 16.59 3.91 19.35
CA ASP A 21 16.11 2.55 19.03
C ASP A 21 14.60 2.55 18.72
N ILE A 22 13.83 3.42 19.39
CA ILE A 22 12.42 3.64 19.06
C ILE A 22 12.29 4.27 17.68
N THR A 23 13.00 5.36 17.41
CA THR A 23 12.96 6.07 16.11
C THR A 23 13.33 5.13 14.94
N LEU A 24 14.36 4.30 15.11
CA LEU A 24 14.76 3.32 14.09
C LEU A 24 13.70 2.26 13.80
N LYS A 25 12.97 1.82 14.83
CA LYS A 25 11.86 0.86 14.66
C LYS A 25 10.71 1.51 13.91
N GLU A 26 10.35 2.75 14.23
CA GLU A 26 9.31 3.50 13.55
C GLU A 26 9.64 3.73 12.07
N ASP A 27 10.87 4.16 11.75
CA ASP A 27 11.33 4.34 10.37
C ASP A 27 11.31 3.04 9.58
N PHE A 28 11.68 1.93 10.23
CA PHE A 28 11.64 0.60 9.63
C PHE A 28 10.20 0.14 9.34
N GLU A 29 9.27 0.37 10.27
CA GLU A 29 7.85 0.07 10.08
C GLU A 29 7.22 0.95 8.99
N LEU A 30 7.54 2.24 8.99
CA LEU A 30 7.12 3.18 7.95
C LEU A 30 7.64 2.75 6.57
N GLY A 31 8.91 2.36 6.49
CA GLY A 31 9.53 1.87 5.25
C GLY A 31 8.87 0.59 4.72
N LYS A 32 8.45 -0.32 5.60
CA LYS A 32 7.65 -1.50 5.21
C LYS A 32 6.28 -1.08 4.67
N HIS A 33 5.61 -0.15 5.34
CA HIS A 33 4.29 0.32 4.94
C HIS A 33 4.33 1.02 3.57
N LEU A 34 5.34 1.87 3.35
CA LEU A 34 5.55 2.54 2.06
C LEU A 34 5.79 1.55 0.92
N LYS A 35 6.51 0.45 1.16
CA LYS A 35 6.72 -0.60 0.15
C LYS A 35 5.44 -1.35 -0.23
N LEU A 36 4.48 -1.46 0.69
CA LEU A 36 3.18 -2.08 0.41
C LEU A 36 2.29 -1.17 -0.45
N ILE A 37 2.32 0.14 -0.19
CA ILE A 37 1.52 1.13 -0.92
C ILE A 37 2.13 1.42 -2.30
N ASN A 38 3.44 1.64 -2.39
CA ASN A 38 4.12 2.10 -3.59
C ASN A 38 4.52 0.94 -4.52
N LYS A 39 3.53 0.25 -5.07
CA LYS A 39 3.76 -0.81 -6.05
C LYS A 39 4.10 -0.20 -7.41
N PRO A 40 5.10 -0.75 -8.14
CA PRO A 40 5.50 -0.19 -9.42
C PRO A 40 4.39 -0.36 -10.47
N PRO A 41 4.14 0.66 -11.30
CA PRO A 41 3.17 0.56 -12.37
C PRO A 41 3.63 -0.39 -13.47
N ILE A 42 2.68 -1.12 -14.06
CA ILE A 42 2.90 -1.92 -15.28
C ILE A 42 2.76 -1.07 -16.54
N LYS A 43 2.03 0.05 -16.44
CA LYS A 43 1.79 0.98 -17.53
C LYS A 43 1.44 2.34 -16.96
N SER A 44 1.98 3.40 -17.54
CA SER A 44 1.60 4.78 -17.23
C SER A 44 0.88 5.37 -18.44
N ILE A 45 -0.26 6.00 -18.20
CA ILE A 45 -1.09 6.62 -19.24
C ILE A 45 -1.01 8.13 -19.04
N HIS A 46 -0.53 8.83 -20.05
CA HIS A 46 -0.53 10.29 -20.09
C HIS A 46 -1.85 10.74 -20.70
N THR A 47 -2.60 11.55 -19.96
CA THR A 47 -3.85 12.14 -20.45
C THR A 47 -3.56 13.40 -21.26
N GLU A 48 -4.51 13.81 -22.10
CA GLU A 48 -4.44 15.07 -22.86
C GLU A 48 -4.30 16.31 -21.96
N PHE A 49 -4.76 16.22 -20.72
CA PHE A 49 -4.66 17.27 -19.70
C PHE A 49 -3.35 17.24 -18.91
N GLY A 50 -2.42 16.35 -19.26
CA GLY A 50 -1.11 16.24 -18.59
C GLY A 50 -1.10 15.41 -17.30
N TYR A 51 -2.22 14.80 -16.89
CA TYR A 51 -2.22 13.85 -15.78
C TYR A 51 -1.58 12.52 -16.18
N ILE A 52 -0.86 11.90 -15.24
CA ILE A 52 -0.29 10.56 -15.38
C ILE A 52 -1.12 9.60 -14.54
N VAL A 53 -1.67 8.56 -15.17
CA VAL A 53 -2.42 7.49 -14.52
C VAL A 53 -1.59 6.22 -14.56
N ASP A 54 -1.10 5.82 -13.39
CA ASP A 54 -0.30 4.62 -13.20
C ASP A 54 -1.20 3.39 -12.99
N CYS A 55 -1.13 2.48 -13.94
CA CYS A 55 -1.84 1.20 -13.89
C CYS A 55 -0.99 0.18 -13.15
N VAL A 56 -1.60 -0.49 -12.18
CA VAL A 56 -1.03 -1.62 -11.44
C VAL A 56 -1.79 -2.91 -11.79
N ASP A 57 -1.13 -4.06 -11.70
CA ASP A 57 -1.75 -5.37 -11.96
C ASP A 57 -2.99 -5.57 -11.06
N ILE A 58 -4.12 -6.00 -11.65
CA ILE A 58 -5.39 -6.14 -10.94
C ILE A 58 -5.32 -7.10 -9.74
N LYS A 59 -4.47 -8.13 -9.78
CA LYS A 59 -4.28 -9.06 -8.66
C LYS A 59 -3.31 -8.54 -7.61
N LYS A 60 -2.54 -7.51 -7.95
CA LYS A 60 -1.50 -6.93 -7.08
C LYS A 60 -1.89 -5.58 -6.51
N GLN A 61 -3.16 -5.16 -6.59
CA GLN A 61 -3.59 -3.89 -5.98
C GLN A 61 -3.24 -3.86 -4.48
N PRO A 62 -2.86 -2.69 -3.92
CA PRO A 62 -2.55 -2.56 -2.49
C PRO A 62 -3.65 -3.06 -1.57
N ALA A 63 -4.93 -2.91 -1.96
CA ALA A 63 -6.07 -3.39 -1.20
C ALA A 63 -6.01 -4.91 -0.89
N PHE A 64 -5.40 -5.73 -1.76
CA PHE A 64 -5.32 -7.18 -1.56
C PHE A 64 -4.24 -7.61 -0.56
N ASP A 65 -3.39 -6.69 -0.09
CA ASP A 65 -2.45 -6.98 1.00
C ASP A 65 -3.15 -7.04 2.36
N HIS A 66 -4.41 -6.59 2.43
CA HIS A 66 -5.23 -6.72 3.63
C HIS A 66 -5.52 -8.21 3.92
N PRO A 67 -5.30 -8.71 5.15
CA PRO A 67 -5.45 -10.14 5.47
C PRO A 67 -6.82 -10.72 5.09
N LEU A 68 -7.89 -9.95 5.26
CA LEU A 68 -9.25 -10.35 4.91
C LEU A 68 -9.48 -10.54 3.40
N LEU A 69 -8.61 -10.00 2.56
CA LEU A 69 -8.73 -10.03 1.10
C LEU A 69 -7.71 -10.94 0.41
N LYS A 70 -6.83 -11.61 1.16
CA LYS A 70 -5.73 -12.46 0.64
C LYS A 70 -6.21 -13.54 -0.36
N ASN A 71 -7.40 -14.08 -0.14
CA ASN A 71 -7.99 -15.13 -0.98
C ASN A 71 -9.27 -14.66 -1.69
N HIS A 72 -9.47 -13.34 -1.79
CA HIS A 72 -10.65 -12.79 -2.41
C HIS A 72 -10.66 -13.10 -3.92
N LYS A 73 -11.71 -13.77 -4.39
CA LYS A 73 -11.91 -14.01 -5.83
C LYS A 73 -12.45 -12.75 -6.49
N LEU A 74 -11.61 -12.13 -7.31
CA LEU A 74 -12.03 -11.00 -8.15
C LEU A 74 -13.23 -11.39 -9.03
N GLN A 75 -14.28 -10.57 -8.95
CA GLN A 75 -15.38 -10.66 -9.89
C GLN A 75 -14.90 -10.11 -11.23
N THR A 76 -15.02 -10.92 -12.27
CA THR A 76 -14.68 -10.53 -13.63
C THR A 76 -15.95 -10.19 -14.38
N ARG A 77 -15.80 -9.42 -15.46
CA ARG A 77 -16.93 -9.04 -16.31
C ARG A 77 -17.68 -10.30 -16.76
N PRO A 78 -19.00 -10.39 -16.54
CA PRO A 78 -19.78 -11.54 -16.97
C PRO A 78 -19.75 -11.68 -18.48
N SER A 79 -19.70 -12.91 -18.99
CA SER A 79 -19.66 -13.23 -20.43
C SER A 79 -20.90 -12.77 -21.21
N PHE A 80 -21.98 -12.39 -20.54
CA PHE A 80 -23.18 -11.85 -21.20
C PHE A 80 -23.00 -10.41 -21.67
N TYR A 81 -22.09 -9.64 -21.06
CA TYR A 81 -21.85 -8.24 -21.43
C TYR A 81 -21.02 -8.08 -22.71
N SER A 82 -20.11 -9.03 -23.02
CA SER A 82 -19.38 -9.01 -24.30
C SER A 82 -20.32 -9.21 -25.50
N LYS A 83 -21.36 -10.02 -25.35
CA LYS A 83 -22.39 -10.23 -26.39
C LYS A 83 -23.23 -8.99 -26.72
N ILE A 84 -23.17 -7.94 -25.90
CA ILE A 84 -23.88 -6.68 -26.12
C ILE A 84 -22.96 -5.69 -26.85
N GLU A 85 -21.68 -5.60 -26.46
CA GLU A 85 -20.69 -4.77 -27.15
C GLU A 85 -20.43 -5.27 -28.58
N ASP A 86 -20.34 -6.58 -28.80
CA ASP A 86 -20.15 -7.14 -30.16
C ASP A 86 -21.35 -6.91 -31.09
N ARG A 87 -22.53 -6.57 -30.55
CA ARG A 87 -23.75 -6.27 -31.33
C ARG A 87 -24.02 -4.78 -31.53
N GLY A 88 -23.29 -3.90 -30.85
CA GLY A 88 -23.54 -2.46 -30.84
C GLY A 88 -22.42 -1.57 -31.39
N VAL A 89 -21.24 -2.11 -31.66
CA VAL A 89 -20.08 -1.31 -32.08
C VAL A 89 -19.95 -1.29 -33.62
N ASN A 90 -20.84 -0.55 -34.28
CA ASN A 90 -20.54 0.01 -35.60
C ASN A 90 -19.75 1.32 -35.38
N ILE A 91 -18.48 1.22 -34.97
CA ILE A 91 -17.60 2.39 -35.07
C ILE A 91 -17.29 2.52 -36.56
N SER A 92 -18.00 3.43 -37.25
CA SER A 92 -17.56 3.89 -38.56
C SER A 92 -16.20 4.56 -38.36
N SER A 93 -15.14 3.83 -38.66
CA SER A 93 -13.82 4.40 -38.86
C SER A 93 -13.93 5.41 -39.98
N THR A 94 -14.05 6.68 -39.62
CA THR A 94 -13.99 7.78 -40.58
C THR A 94 -12.52 8.09 -40.77
N LYS A 95 -12.10 7.87 -42.01
CA LYS A 95 -10.78 8.10 -42.58
C LYS A 95 -10.27 9.52 -42.33
#